data_AF-A0A3M1MES1-F1
#
_entry.id   AF-A0A3M1MES1-F1
#
_cell.length_a   1.000
_cell.length_b   1.000
_cell.length_c   1.000
_cell.angle_alpha   90.00
_cell.angle_beta   90.00
_cell.angle_gamma   90.00
#
_symmetry.space_group_name_H-M   'P 1'
#
loop_
_entity.id
_entity.type
_entity.pdbx_description
1 polymer ?
#
loop_
_entity_poly.entity_id
_entity_poly.type
_entity_poly.pdbx_seq_one_letter_code
_entity_poly.pdbx_strand_id
1 'polypeptide(L)'
;MCLVVLLCSAIGPGAGLWGGRTRAAERPNIVLMMCDDLGWGDVGFNGGTIIKTPHLDAMAKESLRFTRFYAAAPVCSPTRGSCLTGRHPYRYGIYFANTGHMKPEELTLAELLKDLGYTTGHFGKWHLGTLTTTQRDANRGGKPGNEKHYSPPQANGFDVCFSTESKVPTYDPMWKPRGGKDNNAWDALTDRSQAEPYGTAYWNERGERVTDNLDGDDSRVIMDRAIPFIEQAVEREQPFFAVIWFHAPHLPVVADAEHRALYPAAPSVRHRNYYGCITALDEQVGRLRRELRRLGVAKDTLITFCSDNGPEGKSDAPGSAGPFRGRKRSLYEGGVRVPGLIEWPGHVAAGTSTDFPAVTSDYLPTILDILDVEMVDARPIDGISLLPVLQGSQAGRDVPIGFQSGNQIAWMSDRYKIYRSGKADWELYDLLADPAESRDLAARFPQVVEKMASQAEVWIASCRASDSGADYPPRPEPGAVGQ
;
A
#
# COMPACT_ATOMS: atom_id res chain seq x y z
N MET A 1 52.29 -23.57 68.84
CA MET A 1 51.33 -22.44 68.89
C MET A 1 51.03 -22.05 67.46
N CYS A 2 49.92 -22.54 66.90
CA CYS A 2 48.66 -21.78 66.72
C CYS A 2 48.84 -20.72 65.62
N LEU A 3 48.02 -20.60 64.58
CA LEU A 3 46.70 -21.16 64.29
C LEU A 3 46.44 -20.93 62.78
N VAL A 4 45.84 -21.90 62.11
CA VAL A 4 45.22 -21.72 60.79
C VAL A 4 43.95 -20.89 60.97
N VAL A 5 43.75 -19.85 60.17
CA VAL A 5 42.46 -19.15 60.05
C VAL A 5 42.07 -19.09 58.58
N LEU A 6 41.06 -19.90 58.23
CA LEU A 6 40.22 -19.76 57.05
C LEU A 6 39.34 -18.51 57.21
N LEU A 7 39.31 -17.66 56.18
CA LEU A 7 38.31 -16.60 56.05
C LEU A 7 37.55 -16.79 54.73
N CYS A 8 36.34 -17.34 54.87
CA CYS A 8 35.26 -17.20 53.90
C CYS A 8 34.95 -15.71 53.72
N SER A 9 34.82 -15.24 52.48
CA SER A 9 34.26 -13.93 52.17
C SER A 9 33.07 -14.10 51.23
N ALA A 10 31.96 -13.52 51.67
CA ALA A 10 30.62 -13.67 51.15
C ALA A 10 30.43 -12.95 49.79
N ILE A 11 29.51 -13.51 49.00
CA ILE A 11 28.93 -12.92 47.80
C ILE A 11 28.04 -11.75 48.24
N GLY A 12 28.38 -10.53 47.80
CA GLY A 12 27.48 -9.37 47.83
C GLY A 12 27.07 -9.00 46.40
N PRO A 13 25.84 -8.53 46.16
CA PRO A 13 25.38 -8.13 44.83
C PRO A 13 25.98 -6.75 44.50
N GLY A 14 27.14 -6.76 43.86
CA GLY A 14 27.76 -5.56 43.28
C GLY A 14 27.09 -5.24 41.96
N ALA A 15 26.26 -4.19 41.96
CA ALA A 15 25.82 -3.50 40.77
C ALA A 15 27.00 -3.05 39.91
N GLY A 16 26.77 -3.01 38.59
CA GLY A 16 27.57 -2.19 37.69
C GLY A 16 28.50 -2.92 36.74
N LEU A 17 27.97 -3.86 35.94
CA LEU A 17 28.52 -4.16 34.63
C LEU A 17 27.34 -4.46 33.72
N TRP A 18 27.06 -3.53 32.81
CA TRP A 18 26.64 -3.71 31.40
C TRP A 18 26.50 -2.31 30.80
N GLY A 19 27.64 -1.61 30.75
CA GLY A 19 27.83 -0.48 29.84
C GLY A 19 28.08 -1.00 28.43
N GLY A 20 27.16 -1.79 27.89
CA GLY A 20 27.04 -1.95 26.46
C GLY A 20 26.35 -0.69 25.96
N ARG A 21 27.04 0.16 25.20
CA ARG A 21 26.36 1.08 24.31
C ARG A 21 25.57 0.19 23.34
N THR A 22 24.30 -0.09 23.66
CA THR A 22 23.32 -0.36 22.62
C THR A 22 23.40 0.86 21.72
N ARG A 23 23.94 0.69 20.51
CA ARG A 23 23.66 1.64 19.44
C ARG A 23 22.14 1.69 19.42
N ALA A 24 21.55 2.82 19.79
CA ALA A 24 20.12 3.02 19.60
C ALA A 24 19.87 2.58 18.16
N ALA A 25 19.09 1.52 17.96
CA ALA A 25 18.73 1.11 16.61
C ALA A 25 18.19 2.38 15.95
N GLU A 26 18.86 2.83 14.90
CA GLU A 26 18.45 4.01 14.15
C GLU A 26 17.03 3.71 13.68
N ARG A 27 16.03 4.39 14.24
CA ARG A 27 14.61 4.21 13.90
C ARG A 27 14.37 5.04 12.64
N PRO A 28 14.37 4.45 11.43
CA PRO A 28 14.20 5.24 10.23
C PRO A 28 12.79 5.81 10.20
N ASN A 29 12.62 6.98 9.57
CA ASN A 29 11.32 7.41 9.14
C ASN A 29 10.82 6.48 8.02
N ILE A 30 9.51 6.32 7.91
CA ILE A 30 8.90 5.39 6.96
C ILE A 30 7.80 6.12 6.19
N VAL A 31 7.88 6.05 4.85
CA VAL A 31 6.84 6.53 3.94
C VAL A 31 6.37 5.37 3.07
N LEU A 32 5.08 5.02 3.17
CA LEU A 32 4.43 4.10 2.25
C LEU A 32 3.63 4.89 1.21
N MET A 33 4.14 4.97 -0.01
CA MET A 33 3.52 5.71 -1.10
C MET A 33 2.83 4.77 -2.11
N MET A 34 1.59 5.10 -2.48
CA MET A 34 0.79 4.28 -3.37
C MET A 34 -0.10 5.11 -4.30
N CYS A 35 -0.18 4.70 -5.57
CA CYS A 35 -1.13 5.20 -6.56
C CYS A 35 -2.39 4.31 -6.63
N ASP A 36 -3.47 4.83 -7.24
CA ASP A 36 -4.75 4.14 -7.40
C ASP A 36 -5.02 3.88 -8.90
N ASP A 37 -4.95 2.63 -9.35
CA ASP A 37 -5.04 2.20 -10.76
C ASP A 37 -3.90 2.63 -11.70
N LEU A 38 -2.70 2.91 -11.17
CA LEU A 38 -1.50 3.12 -12.01
C LEU A 38 -1.03 1.78 -12.60
N GLY A 39 -0.97 1.68 -13.91
CA GLY A 39 -0.54 0.48 -14.61
C GLY A 39 0.98 0.33 -14.69
N TRP A 40 1.42 -0.90 -14.91
CA TRP A 40 2.85 -1.23 -15.01
C TRP A 40 3.58 -0.42 -16.10
N GLY A 41 2.94 -0.22 -17.24
CA GLY A 41 3.50 0.46 -18.41
C GLY A 41 3.29 1.97 -18.43
N ASP A 42 2.74 2.55 -17.35
CA ASP A 42 2.40 3.98 -17.29
C ASP A 42 3.55 4.87 -16.82
N VAL A 43 4.68 4.29 -16.43
CA VAL A 43 5.85 5.00 -15.89
C VAL A 43 7.11 4.77 -16.74
N GLY A 44 7.94 5.80 -16.85
CA GLY A 44 9.16 5.78 -17.66
C GLY A 44 10.14 4.68 -17.24
N PHE A 45 10.34 4.49 -15.93
CA PHE A 45 11.25 3.47 -15.40
C PHE A 45 10.83 2.03 -15.70
N ASN A 46 9.61 1.77 -16.15
CA ASN A 46 9.14 0.46 -16.65
C ASN A 46 9.04 0.39 -18.18
N GLY A 47 9.59 1.39 -18.88
CA GLY A 47 9.61 1.46 -20.35
C GLY A 47 8.42 2.21 -20.96
N GLY A 48 7.58 2.85 -20.14
CA GLY A 48 6.56 3.77 -20.63
C GLY A 48 7.17 4.96 -21.38
N THR A 49 6.57 5.35 -22.51
CA THR A 49 7.12 6.44 -23.35
C THR A 49 6.13 7.58 -23.58
N ILE A 50 4.87 7.39 -23.20
CA ILE A 50 3.80 8.36 -23.44
C ILE A 50 3.75 9.38 -22.29
N ILE A 51 3.71 8.90 -21.05
CA ILE A 51 3.53 9.73 -19.86
C ILE A 51 4.89 10.19 -19.36
N LYS A 52 4.99 11.48 -19.02
CA LYS A 52 6.20 12.11 -18.49
C LYS A 52 6.24 11.92 -16.97
N THR A 53 7.18 11.10 -16.50
CA THR A 53 7.38 10.83 -15.06
C THR A 53 8.85 11.04 -14.64
N PRO A 54 9.45 12.21 -14.89
CA PRO A 54 10.88 12.42 -14.64
C PRO A 54 11.29 12.23 -13.16
N HIS A 55 10.41 12.49 -12.20
CA HIS A 55 10.74 12.36 -10.78
C HIS A 55 10.69 10.92 -10.28
N LEU A 56 9.76 10.12 -10.77
CA LEU A 56 9.72 8.66 -10.58
C LEU A 56 10.89 7.99 -11.29
N ASP A 57 11.26 8.46 -12.48
CA ASP A 57 12.44 7.96 -13.19
C ASP A 57 13.73 8.30 -12.43
N ALA A 58 13.80 9.48 -11.80
CA ALA A 58 14.89 9.84 -10.90
C ALA A 58 14.88 9.00 -9.62
N MET A 59 13.69 8.68 -9.08
CA MET A 59 13.54 7.80 -7.91
C MET A 59 14.07 6.42 -8.24
N ALA A 60 13.68 5.84 -9.37
CA ALA A 60 14.15 4.52 -9.79
C ALA A 60 15.67 4.42 -9.93
N LYS A 61 16.37 5.53 -10.27
CA LYS A 61 17.85 5.58 -10.32
C LYS A 61 18.52 5.61 -8.94
N GLU A 62 17.77 5.91 -7.89
CA GLU A 62 18.22 6.00 -6.50
C GLU A 62 17.64 4.90 -5.60
N SER A 63 16.75 4.06 -6.16
CA SER A 63 16.08 2.96 -5.47
C SER A 63 16.59 1.58 -5.90
N LEU A 64 16.15 0.55 -5.18
CA LEU A 64 15.97 -0.79 -5.73
C LEU A 64 14.65 -0.84 -6.52
N ARG A 65 14.72 -1.14 -7.82
CA ARG A 65 13.54 -1.36 -8.67
C ARG A 65 13.18 -2.84 -8.72
N PHE A 66 11.94 -3.16 -8.39
CA PHE A 66 11.41 -4.52 -8.54
C PHE A 66 10.80 -4.66 -9.93
N THR A 67 11.22 -5.66 -10.71
CA THR A 67 10.54 -6.01 -11.96
C THR A 67 9.35 -6.93 -11.71
N ARG A 68 9.21 -7.50 -10.52
CA ARG A 68 8.12 -8.39 -10.08
C ARG A 68 7.56 -7.96 -8.73
N PHE A 69 6.97 -6.76 -8.69
CA PHE A 69 6.26 -6.27 -7.51
C PHE A 69 4.75 -6.46 -7.68
N TYR A 70 4.08 -6.96 -6.65
CA TYR A 70 2.69 -7.37 -6.69
C TYR A 70 1.85 -6.63 -5.65
N ALA A 71 0.71 -6.09 -6.09
CA ALA A 71 -0.40 -5.77 -5.21
C ALA A 71 -1.01 -7.08 -4.69
N ALA A 72 -1.32 -7.17 -3.40
CA ALA A 72 -1.92 -8.38 -2.79
C ALA A 72 -3.29 -8.75 -3.37
N ALA A 73 -3.93 -7.84 -4.10
CA ALA A 73 -5.20 -8.08 -4.76
C ALA A 73 -5.32 -7.25 -6.05
N PRO A 74 -6.25 -7.61 -6.96
CA PRO A 74 -6.42 -6.88 -8.20
C PRO A 74 -7.37 -5.67 -8.06
N VAL A 75 -7.61 -5.20 -6.82
CA VAL A 75 -8.54 -4.12 -6.47
C VAL A 75 -8.05 -3.35 -5.22
N CYS A 76 -8.31 -2.04 -5.20
CA CYS A 76 -7.90 -1.06 -4.19
C CYS A 76 -8.04 -1.44 -2.70
N SER A 77 -9.26 -1.48 -2.13
CA SER A 77 -9.45 -1.69 -0.67
C SER A 77 -8.75 -2.94 -0.14
N PRO A 78 -8.85 -4.10 -0.81
CA PRO A 78 -8.09 -5.28 -0.43
C PRO A 78 -6.57 -5.00 -0.32
N THR A 79 -5.91 -4.49 -1.36
CA THR A 79 -4.45 -4.24 -1.32
C THR A 79 -4.04 -3.27 -0.21
N ARG A 80 -4.82 -2.21 0.00
CA ARG A 80 -4.57 -1.20 1.05
C ARG A 80 -4.51 -1.83 2.45
N GLY A 81 -5.44 -2.74 2.76
CA GLY A 81 -5.42 -3.44 4.05
C GLY A 81 -4.20 -4.33 4.20
N SER A 82 -3.76 -4.95 3.11
CA SER A 82 -2.58 -5.82 3.08
C SER A 82 -1.30 -5.05 3.36
N CYS A 83 -1.18 -3.83 2.83
CA CYS A 83 -0.04 -2.95 3.09
C CYS A 83 0.15 -2.63 4.57
N LEU A 84 -0.95 -2.50 5.32
CA LEU A 84 -0.90 -2.13 6.74
C LEU A 84 -0.80 -3.33 7.66
N THR A 85 -1.30 -4.49 7.26
CA THR A 85 -1.42 -5.66 8.15
C THR A 85 -0.44 -6.78 7.83
N GLY A 86 0.18 -6.76 6.65
CA GLY A 86 0.99 -7.88 6.15
C GLY A 86 0.17 -9.14 5.82
N ARG A 87 -1.16 -9.05 5.82
CA ARG A 87 -2.07 -10.17 5.62
C ARG A 87 -2.73 -10.11 4.26
N HIS A 88 -3.23 -11.24 3.78
CA HIS A 88 -4.04 -11.33 2.59
C HIS A 88 -5.49 -10.91 2.92
N PRO A 89 -6.20 -10.23 1.99
CA PRO A 89 -7.55 -9.70 2.22
C PRO A 89 -8.61 -10.69 2.70
N TYR A 90 -8.44 -11.96 2.34
CA TYR A 90 -9.32 -13.03 2.79
C TYR A 90 -9.07 -13.47 4.24
N ARG A 91 -8.13 -12.86 4.96
CA ARG A 91 -7.95 -13.05 6.40
C ARG A 91 -8.71 -12.03 7.23
N TYR A 92 -8.69 -10.77 6.82
CA TYR A 92 -9.30 -9.66 7.57
C TYR A 92 -10.68 -9.22 7.03
N GLY A 93 -11.19 -9.85 5.97
CA GLY A 93 -12.59 -9.71 5.56
C GLY A 93 -12.90 -8.49 4.67
N ILE A 94 -11.91 -7.89 4.01
CA ILE A 94 -12.11 -6.85 2.98
C ILE A 94 -11.82 -7.48 1.61
N TYR A 95 -12.80 -8.22 1.08
CA TYR A 95 -12.63 -9.03 -0.13
C TYR A 95 -12.61 -8.24 -1.44
N PHE A 96 -13.23 -7.05 -1.43
CA PHE A 96 -13.40 -6.22 -2.62
C PHE A 96 -13.59 -4.75 -2.21
N ALA A 97 -13.54 -3.85 -3.19
CA ALA A 97 -13.83 -2.43 -2.95
C ALA A 97 -15.23 -2.24 -2.33
N ASN A 98 -15.30 -1.42 -1.28
CA ASN A 98 -16.53 -1.13 -0.52
C ASN A 98 -17.13 -2.34 0.23
N THR A 99 -16.39 -3.43 0.40
CA THR A 99 -16.80 -4.60 1.20
C THR A 99 -15.98 -4.65 2.50
N GLY A 100 -16.63 -4.91 3.63
CA GLY A 100 -15.93 -5.07 4.91
C GLY A 100 -15.38 -3.75 5.47
N HIS A 101 -14.53 -3.86 6.49
CA HIS A 101 -13.82 -2.76 7.14
C HIS A 101 -12.60 -3.35 7.85
N MET A 102 -11.61 -2.52 8.19
CA MET A 102 -10.53 -2.94 9.06
C MET A 102 -11.14 -3.26 10.43
N LYS A 103 -11.03 -4.54 10.81
CA LYS A 103 -11.58 -5.06 12.07
C LYS A 103 -10.72 -4.51 13.22
N PRO A 104 -11.31 -4.14 14.38
CA PRO A 104 -10.54 -3.68 15.53
C PRO A 104 -9.52 -4.70 16.07
N GLU A 105 -9.70 -5.99 15.74
CA GLU A 105 -8.77 -7.04 16.12
C GLU A 105 -7.53 -7.14 15.20
N GLU A 106 -7.55 -6.48 14.03
CA GLU A 106 -6.36 -6.39 13.17
C GLU A 106 -5.32 -5.46 13.77
N LEU A 107 -4.05 -5.76 13.49
CA LEU A 107 -2.93 -4.91 13.88
C LEU A 107 -2.35 -4.28 12.63
N THR A 108 -2.43 -2.96 12.58
CA THR A 108 -1.82 -2.17 11.53
C THR A 108 -0.39 -1.78 11.90
N LEU A 109 0.43 -1.54 10.87
CA LEU A 109 1.74 -0.91 11.04
C LEU A 109 1.66 0.40 11.82
N ALA A 110 0.59 1.19 11.66
CA ALA A 110 0.44 2.43 12.42
C ALA A 110 0.33 2.16 13.92
N GLU A 111 -0.48 1.18 14.34
CA GLU A 111 -0.61 0.81 15.76
C GLU A 111 0.72 0.29 16.32
N LEU A 112 1.36 -0.62 15.60
CA LEU A 112 2.65 -1.20 16.02
C LEU A 112 3.75 -0.13 16.13
N LEU A 113 3.86 0.78 15.16
CA LEU A 113 4.87 1.84 15.15
C LEU A 113 4.59 2.93 16.19
N LYS A 114 3.31 3.23 16.46
CA LYS A 114 2.92 4.19 17.49
C LYS A 114 3.38 3.75 18.87
N ASP A 115 3.30 2.45 19.19
CA ASP A 115 3.83 1.89 20.45
C ASP A 115 5.37 2.00 20.54
N LEU A 116 6.05 2.11 19.40
CA LEU A 116 7.49 2.36 19.32
C LEU A 116 7.85 3.86 19.35
N GLY A 117 6.87 4.75 19.51
CA GLY A 117 7.05 6.19 19.64
C GLY A 117 7.03 6.97 18.32
N TYR A 118 6.62 6.35 17.22
CA TYR A 118 6.40 7.06 15.97
C TYR A 118 5.18 7.98 16.07
N THR A 119 5.24 9.14 15.43
CA THR A 119 4.01 9.83 15.03
C THR A 119 3.52 9.25 13.72
N THR A 120 2.21 9.06 13.60
CA THR A 120 1.60 8.32 12.47
C THR A 120 0.63 9.21 11.70
N GLY A 121 0.78 9.26 10.37
CA GLY A 121 -0.03 10.11 9.49
C GLY A 121 -0.59 9.36 8.29
N HIS A 122 -1.89 9.53 8.01
CA HIS A 122 -2.52 9.01 6.79
C HIS A 122 -3.06 10.14 5.89
N PHE A 123 -2.68 10.13 4.61
CA PHE A 123 -3.01 11.17 3.64
C PHE A 123 -3.57 10.55 2.35
N GLY A 124 -4.79 10.95 1.98
CA GLY A 124 -5.47 10.52 0.75
C GLY A 124 -6.53 9.43 0.94
N LYS A 125 -6.56 8.43 0.05
CA LYS A 125 -7.65 7.44 -0.03
C LYS A 125 -7.53 6.36 1.04
N TRP A 126 -8.36 6.42 2.08
CA TRP A 126 -8.39 5.38 3.12
C TRP A 126 -8.99 4.06 2.59
N HIS A 127 -10.28 4.08 2.29
CA HIS A 127 -11.02 2.97 1.69
C HIS A 127 -10.98 1.62 2.43
N LEU A 128 -10.67 1.63 3.74
CA LEU A 128 -10.68 0.47 4.65
C LEU A 128 -11.80 0.53 5.70
N GLY A 129 -12.74 1.45 5.56
CA GLY A 129 -13.85 1.65 6.51
C GLY A 129 -14.65 2.87 6.09
N THR A 130 -15.78 3.13 6.75
CA THR A 130 -16.45 4.43 6.65
C THR A 130 -15.81 5.43 7.59
N LEU A 131 -15.84 6.70 7.21
CA LEU A 131 -15.28 7.82 8.00
C LEU A 131 -16.32 8.57 8.82
N THR A 132 -17.60 8.22 8.66
CA THR A 132 -18.71 8.83 9.38
C THR A 132 -19.88 7.85 9.50
N THR A 133 -20.56 7.91 10.64
CA THR A 133 -21.80 7.17 10.90
C THR A 133 -23.06 8.02 10.71
N THR A 134 -22.93 9.33 10.63
CA THR A 134 -24.06 10.27 10.69
C THR A 134 -24.26 11.08 9.41
N GLN A 135 -23.21 11.29 8.62
CA GLN A 135 -23.27 12.12 7.41
C GLN A 135 -23.15 11.29 6.15
N ARG A 136 -23.97 11.58 5.13
CA ARG A 136 -23.81 10.96 3.80
C ARG A 136 -22.44 11.33 3.23
N ASP A 137 -21.61 10.33 2.96
CA ASP A 137 -20.30 10.50 2.36
C ASP A 137 -19.95 9.30 1.47
N ALA A 138 -19.40 9.61 0.29
CA ALA A 138 -18.92 8.64 -0.67
C ALA A 138 -19.91 7.48 -0.94
N ASN A 139 -19.43 6.24 -0.85
CA ASN A 139 -20.20 5.06 -1.20
C ASN A 139 -20.98 4.49 0.00
N ARG A 140 -20.51 4.67 1.23
CA ARG A 140 -21.04 3.95 2.40
C ARG A 140 -21.28 4.83 3.62
N GLY A 141 -20.52 5.90 3.81
CA GLY A 141 -20.58 6.81 4.94
C GLY A 141 -21.99 7.31 5.27
N GLY A 142 -22.35 7.21 6.54
CA GLY A 142 -23.63 7.63 7.11
C GLY A 142 -24.89 6.95 6.58
N LYS A 143 -24.78 5.93 5.71
CA LYS A 143 -25.93 5.14 5.24
C LYS A 143 -26.48 4.24 6.36
N PRO A 144 -27.81 4.17 6.57
CA PRO A 144 -28.39 3.28 7.59
C PRO A 144 -27.91 1.85 7.42
N GLY A 145 -27.45 1.23 8.51
CA GLY A 145 -26.92 -0.13 8.53
C GLY A 145 -25.42 -0.26 8.21
N ASN A 146 -24.75 0.85 7.86
CA ASN A 146 -23.30 0.89 7.63
C ASN A 146 -22.50 1.39 8.84
N GLU A 147 -23.14 1.62 9.99
CA GLU A 147 -22.46 2.06 11.22
C GLU A 147 -21.43 1.01 11.66
N LYS A 148 -21.73 -0.28 11.43
CA LYS A 148 -20.81 -1.41 11.65
C LYS A 148 -19.55 -1.40 10.77
N HIS A 149 -19.48 -0.52 9.77
CA HIS A 149 -18.31 -0.39 8.89
C HIS A 149 -17.45 0.83 9.24
N TYR A 150 -17.79 1.55 10.32
CA TYR A 150 -17.01 2.65 10.82
C TYR A 150 -15.65 2.17 11.30
N SER A 151 -14.62 2.59 10.57
CA SER A 151 -13.22 2.26 10.86
C SER A 151 -12.35 3.32 10.20
N PRO A 152 -12.30 4.54 10.76
CA PRO A 152 -11.50 5.64 10.22
C PRO A 152 -10.02 5.48 10.58
N PRO A 153 -9.08 6.20 9.94
CA PRO A 153 -7.64 6.09 10.23
C PRO A 153 -7.28 6.22 11.72
N GLN A 154 -7.90 7.14 12.45
CA GLN A 154 -7.62 7.35 13.88
C GLN A 154 -8.06 6.18 14.78
N ALA A 155 -8.95 5.30 14.30
CA ALA A 155 -9.30 4.06 14.98
C ALA A 155 -8.32 2.92 14.66
N ASN A 156 -7.35 3.15 13.76
CA ASN A 156 -6.39 2.18 13.24
C ASN A 156 -4.97 2.74 13.37
N GLY A 157 -4.66 3.38 14.50
CA GLY A 157 -3.31 3.79 14.88
C GLY A 157 -2.79 5.12 14.32
N PHE A 158 -3.54 5.86 13.50
CA PHE A 158 -3.08 7.14 12.93
C PHE A 158 -3.36 8.34 13.84
N ASP A 159 -2.34 9.11 14.20
CA ASP A 159 -2.46 10.35 14.99
C ASP A 159 -3.06 11.50 14.19
N VAL A 160 -2.63 11.62 12.94
CA VAL A 160 -3.05 12.67 12.01
C VAL A 160 -3.66 12.02 10.78
N CYS A 161 -4.78 12.56 10.30
CA CYS A 161 -5.29 12.13 9.02
C CYS A 161 -5.84 13.29 8.18
N PHE A 162 -5.69 13.14 6.87
CA PHE A 162 -6.37 13.95 5.86
C PHE A 162 -6.84 12.97 4.79
N SER A 163 -8.03 12.42 5.01
CA SER A 163 -8.42 11.18 4.35
C SER A 163 -9.82 11.22 3.77
N THR A 164 -10.02 10.56 2.63
CA THR A 164 -11.36 10.32 2.08
C THR A 164 -11.76 8.86 2.30
N GLU A 165 -13.07 8.61 2.39
CA GLU A 165 -13.59 7.24 2.45
C GLU A 165 -13.31 6.48 1.14
N SER A 166 -13.35 7.17 0.01
CA SER A 166 -13.21 6.56 -1.31
C SER A 166 -12.61 7.54 -2.32
N LYS A 167 -12.65 7.18 -3.59
CA LYS A 167 -12.16 7.99 -4.72
C LYS A 167 -12.78 9.40 -4.75
N VAL A 168 -12.01 10.36 -5.25
CA VAL A 168 -12.43 11.70 -5.66
C VAL A 168 -11.97 11.93 -7.11
N PRO A 169 -12.47 12.95 -7.83
CA PRO A 169 -11.84 13.44 -9.03
C PRO A 169 -10.39 13.83 -8.77
N THR A 170 -9.50 13.55 -9.72
CA THR A 170 -8.05 13.83 -9.61
C THR A 170 -7.69 15.31 -9.75
N TYR A 171 -8.66 16.16 -10.09
CA TYR A 171 -8.51 17.61 -10.06
C TYR A 171 -9.81 18.25 -9.56
N ASP A 172 -9.68 19.23 -8.67
CA ASP A 172 -10.77 19.82 -7.89
C ASP A 172 -11.61 18.75 -7.19
N PRO A 173 -11.01 17.97 -6.27
CA PRO A 173 -11.56 16.71 -5.76
C PRO A 173 -12.96 16.80 -5.12
N MET A 174 -13.42 18.00 -4.75
CA MET A 174 -14.75 18.18 -4.16
C MET A 174 -15.85 18.44 -5.20
N TRP A 175 -15.53 18.57 -6.48
CA TRP A 175 -16.43 19.12 -7.51
C TRP A 175 -16.56 18.23 -8.74
N LYS A 176 -17.74 18.24 -9.35
CA LYS A 176 -18.02 17.63 -10.66
C LYS A 176 -18.92 18.53 -11.52
N PRO A 177 -18.96 18.32 -12.85
CA PRO A 177 -19.88 19.05 -13.73
C PRO A 177 -21.35 18.80 -13.34
N ARG A 178 -22.11 19.88 -13.21
CA ARG A 178 -23.55 19.83 -12.91
C ARG A 178 -24.30 19.11 -14.04
N GLY A 179 -25.08 18.10 -13.66
CA GLY A 179 -25.84 17.30 -14.63
C GLY A 179 -24.98 16.46 -15.59
N GLY A 180 -23.67 16.35 -15.34
CA GLY A 180 -22.77 15.50 -16.12
C GLY A 180 -23.17 14.03 -16.04
N LYS A 181 -23.20 13.35 -17.19
CA LYS A 181 -23.51 11.91 -17.28
C LYS A 181 -22.24 11.04 -17.27
N ASP A 182 -21.10 11.58 -17.66
CA ASP A 182 -19.83 10.86 -17.64
C ASP A 182 -19.18 10.95 -16.26
N ASN A 183 -19.09 9.81 -15.58
CA ASN A 183 -18.43 9.68 -14.28
C ASN A 183 -16.98 9.21 -14.39
N ASN A 184 -16.42 9.18 -15.60
CA ASN A 184 -15.06 8.69 -15.86
C ASN A 184 -14.06 9.82 -16.10
N ALA A 185 -14.43 10.88 -16.83
CA ALA A 185 -13.54 12.02 -17.11
C ALA A 185 -14.33 13.24 -17.59
N TRP A 186 -13.76 14.43 -17.39
CA TRP A 186 -14.25 15.71 -17.93
C TRP A 186 -13.12 16.73 -18.02
N ASP A 187 -13.31 17.81 -18.77
CA ASP A 187 -12.36 18.93 -18.74
C ASP A 187 -12.44 19.66 -17.39
N ALA A 188 -11.28 20.06 -16.84
CA ALA A 188 -11.22 20.83 -15.59
C ALA A 188 -12.18 22.04 -15.62
N LEU A 189 -12.94 22.22 -14.54
CA LEU A 189 -13.98 23.23 -14.45
C LEU A 189 -13.35 24.62 -14.33
N THR A 190 -13.59 25.49 -15.31
CA THR A 190 -13.14 26.89 -15.26
C THR A 190 -14.16 27.83 -14.61
N ASP A 191 -15.42 27.39 -14.47
CA ASP A 191 -16.50 28.15 -13.86
C ASP A 191 -17.23 27.27 -12.82
N ARG A 192 -17.09 27.64 -11.53
CA ARG A 192 -17.74 26.96 -10.41
C ARG A 192 -19.27 27.04 -10.44
N SER A 193 -19.86 27.98 -11.19
CA SER A 193 -21.32 28.05 -11.37
C SER A 193 -21.90 26.81 -12.07
N GLN A 194 -21.06 26.11 -12.85
CA GLN A 194 -21.38 24.87 -13.56
C GLN A 194 -21.02 23.62 -12.76
N ALA A 195 -20.56 23.76 -11.51
CA ALA A 195 -20.18 22.65 -10.66
C ALA A 195 -21.33 22.23 -9.71
N GLU A 196 -21.26 21.00 -9.25
CA GLU A 196 -21.98 20.49 -8.08
C GLU A 196 -21.02 19.67 -7.20
N PRO A 197 -21.31 19.50 -5.89
CA PRO A 197 -20.48 18.68 -5.02
C PRO A 197 -20.36 17.24 -5.54
N TYR A 198 -19.14 16.70 -5.50
CA TYR A 198 -18.89 15.32 -5.93
C TYR A 198 -19.54 14.28 -4.99
N GLY A 199 -19.54 14.57 -3.69
CA GLY A 199 -20.19 13.73 -2.67
C GLY A 199 -19.24 12.90 -1.81
N THR A 200 -17.93 13.09 -1.96
CA THR A 200 -16.89 12.56 -1.06
C THR A 200 -16.15 13.73 -0.45
N ALA A 201 -15.90 13.69 0.86
CA ALA A 201 -15.15 14.70 1.59
C ALA A 201 -13.80 14.16 2.09
N TYR A 202 -12.85 15.08 2.28
CA TYR A 202 -11.70 14.84 3.15
C TYR A 202 -12.12 15.04 4.61
N TRP A 203 -11.62 14.16 5.47
CA TRP A 203 -11.87 14.17 6.91
C TRP A 203 -10.53 14.24 7.66
N ASN A 204 -10.55 14.90 8.81
CA ASN A 204 -9.44 14.94 9.74
C ASN A 204 -9.59 13.91 10.87
N GLU A 205 -8.57 13.80 11.72
CA GLU A 205 -8.50 12.87 12.85
C GLU A 205 -9.61 13.10 13.89
N ARG A 206 -10.18 14.31 13.92
CA ARG A 206 -11.30 14.68 14.81
C ARG A 206 -12.68 14.30 14.24
N GLY A 207 -12.72 13.69 13.05
CA GLY A 207 -13.98 13.34 12.39
C GLY A 207 -14.70 14.56 11.81
N GLU A 208 -13.96 15.63 11.48
CA GLU A 208 -14.49 16.85 10.87
C GLU A 208 -14.17 16.85 9.38
N ARG A 209 -15.08 17.37 8.56
CA ARG A 209 -14.82 17.60 7.14
C ARG A 209 -13.82 18.75 6.98
N VAL A 210 -12.76 18.50 6.23
CA VAL A 210 -11.81 19.54 5.82
C VAL A 210 -12.40 20.27 4.61
N THR A 211 -12.27 21.60 4.56
CA THR A 211 -12.84 22.44 3.50
C THR A 211 -11.85 23.45 2.90
N ASP A 212 -10.70 23.64 3.55
CA ASP A 212 -9.63 24.53 3.11
C ASP A 212 -8.59 23.80 2.24
N ASN A 213 -7.98 24.54 1.32
CA ASN A 213 -6.91 24.08 0.41
C ASN A 213 -7.27 22.78 -0.33
N LEU A 214 -8.44 22.75 -0.98
CA LEU A 214 -8.96 21.61 -1.73
C LEU A 214 -9.06 21.87 -3.25
N ASP A 215 -8.61 23.02 -3.72
CA ASP A 215 -8.62 23.36 -5.14
C ASP A 215 -7.36 22.83 -5.85
N GLY A 216 -7.51 22.44 -7.12
CA GLY A 216 -6.41 21.96 -7.94
C GLY A 216 -6.23 20.44 -7.92
N ASP A 217 -5.03 19.99 -8.29
CA ASP A 217 -4.66 18.57 -8.38
C ASP A 217 -4.76 17.87 -7.01
N ASP A 218 -5.38 16.67 -6.98
CA ASP A 218 -5.62 15.92 -5.75
C ASP A 218 -4.31 15.47 -5.09
N SER A 219 -3.31 15.11 -5.89
CA SER A 219 -2.01 14.67 -5.40
C SER A 219 -1.27 15.82 -4.73
N ARG A 220 -1.37 17.04 -5.27
CA ARG A 220 -0.89 18.27 -4.63
C ARG A 220 -1.62 18.52 -3.31
N VAL A 221 -2.95 18.44 -3.30
CA VAL A 221 -3.79 18.65 -2.11
C VAL A 221 -3.41 17.66 -0.99
N ILE A 222 -3.15 16.40 -1.33
CA ILE A 222 -2.65 15.38 -0.38
C ILE A 222 -1.25 15.75 0.14
N MET A 223 -0.33 16.10 -0.77
CA MET A 223 1.06 16.40 -0.42
C MET A 223 1.21 17.66 0.44
N ASP A 224 0.32 18.64 0.27
CA ASP A 224 0.22 19.84 1.12
C ASP A 224 -0.12 19.52 2.59
N ARG A 225 -0.61 18.31 2.89
CA ARG A 225 -0.90 17.85 4.26
C ARG A 225 0.16 16.87 4.76
N ALA A 226 0.71 16.05 3.88
CA ALA A 226 1.78 15.12 4.22
C ALA A 226 3.09 15.82 4.58
N ILE A 227 3.51 16.84 3.82
CA ILE A 227 4.77 17.55 4.07
C ILE A 227 4.76 18.27 5.43
N PRO A 228 3.74 19.07 5.80
CA PRO A 228 3.72 19.71 7.12
C PRO A 228 3.74 18.73 8.29
N PHE A 229 3.15 17.55 8.14
CA PHE A 229 3.25 16.49 9.14
C PHE A 229 4.70 16.00 9.30
N ILE A 230 5.39 15.75 8.18
CA ILE A 230 6.80 15.35 8.17
C ILE A 230 7.67 16.46 8.77
N GLU A 231 7.48 17.71 8.37
CA GLU A 231 8.21 18.86 8.91
C GLU A 231 8.05 18.96 10.44
N GLN A 232 6.83 18.80 10.95
CA GLN A 232 6.56 18.83 12.39
C GLN A 232 7.21 17.66 13.14
N ALA A 233 7.21 16.46 12.55
CA ALA A 233 7.87 15.31 13.15
C ALA A 233 9.39 15.53 13.25
N VAL A 234 10.00 16.06 12.19
CA VAL A 234 11.42 16.41 12.16
C VAL A 234 11.76 17.51 13.17
N GLU A 235 10.95 18.57 13.25
CA GLU A 235 11.12 19.64 14.24
C GLU A 235 11.06 19.14 15.68
N ARG A 236 10.25 18.10 15.93
CA ARG A 236 10.11 17.45 17.25
C ARG A 236 11.12 16.34 17.50
N GLU A 237 12.02 16.08 16.56
CA GLU A 237 12.98 14.96 16.59
C GLU A 237 12.28 13.60 16.82
N GLN A 238 11.07 13.45 16.28
CA GLN A 238 10.25 12.25 16.42
C GLN A 238 10.25 11.47 15.10
N PRO A 239 10.48 10.14 15.11
CA PRO A 239 10.36 9.35 13.89
C PRO A 239 8.91 9.35 13.40
N PHE A 240 8.71 9.37 12.09
CA PHE A 240 7.37 9.40 11.49
C PHE A 240 7.08 8.18 10.62
N PHE A 241 5.80 7.77 10.64
CA PHE A 241 5.23 6.82 9.71
C PHE A 241 4.14 7.53 8.91
N ALA A 242 4.40 7.78 7.62
CA ALA A 242 3.47 8.44 6.72
C ALA A 242 2.94 7.46 5.67
N VAL A 243 1.63 7.36 5.56
CA VAL A 243 0.94 6.63 4.49
C VAL A 243 0.37 7.67 3.52
N ILE A 244 0.90 7.69 2.30
CA ILE A 244 0.53 8.65 1.26
C ILE A 244 -0.09 7.90 0.10
N TRP A 245 -1.41 7.92 0.04
CA TRP A 245 -2.21 7.09 -0.84
C TRP A 245 -3.04 7.97 -1.78
N PHE A 246 -2.50 8.25 -2.96
CA PHE A 246 -3.11 9.12 -3.95
C PHE A 246 -4.43 8.55 -4.51
N HIS A 247 -5.30 9.43 -5.06
CA HIS A 247 -6.42 8.99 -5.91
C HIS A 247 -6.00 8.89 -7.36
N ALA A 248 -4.96 9.60 -7.80
CA ALA A 248 -4.48 9.48 -9.16
C ALA A 248 -3.85 8.10 -9.44
N PRO A 249 -4.09 7.53 -10.65
CA PRO A 249 -4.95 8.03 -11.75
C PRO A 249 -6.39 7.45 -11.80
N HIS A 250 -6.99 7.06 -10.67
CA HIS A 250 -8.32 6.47 -10.61
C HIS A 250 -9.41 7.41 -11.11
N LEU A 251 -10.47 6.83 -11.68
CA LEU A 251 -11.64 7.55 -12.19
C LEU A 251 -12.47 8.17 -11.04
N PRO A 252 -13.01 9.40 -11.19
CA PRO A 252 -12.98 10.21 -12.40
C PRO A 252 -11.62 10.89 -12.62
N VAL A 253 -11.10 10.79 -13.83
CA VAL A 253 -9.78 11.30 -14.17
C VAL A 253 -9.87 12.67 -14.83
N VAL A 254 -9.27 13.66 -14.19
CA VAL A 254 -9.30 15.08 -14.54
C VAL A 254 -7.91 15.64 -14.29
N ALA A 255 -7.42 16.49 -15.18
CA ALA A 255 -6.17 17.22 -14.99
C ALA A 255 -6.37 18.66 -15.43
N ASP A 256 -5.55 19.58 -14.93
CA ASP A 256 -5.59 20.98 -15.34
C ASP A 256 -5.21 21.18 -16.82
N ALA A 257 -5.29 22.42 -17.28
CA ALA A 257 -4.91 22.77 -18.64
C ALA A 257 -3.41 22.57 -18.91
N GLU A 258 -2.54 22.85 -17.93
CA GLU A 258 -1.08 22.84 -18.09
C GLU A 258 -0.56 21.41 -18.31
N HIS A 259 -0.92 20.48 -17.43
CA HIS A 259 -0.53 19.08 -17.52
C HIS A 259 -1.15 18.39 -18.75
N ARG A 260 -2.38 18.75 -19.14
CA ARG A 260 -3.00 18.21 -20.38
C ARG A 260 -2.32 18.73 -21.64
N ALA A 261 -1.84 19.97 -21.63
CA ALA A 261 -1.15 20.58 -22.77
C ALA A 261 0.16 19.85 -23.12
N LEU A 262 0.72 19.06 -22.20
CA LEU A 262 1.89 18.21 -22.43
C LEU A 262 1.59 17.03 -23.37
N TYR A 263 0.32 16.71 -23.61
CA TYR A 263 -0.15 15.54 -24.36
C TYR A 263 -1.11 15.89 -25.51
N PRO A 264 -0.73 16.77 -26.46
CA PRO A 264 -1.62 17.24 -27.51
C PRO A 264 -2.06 16.11 -28.47
N ALA A 265 -1.24 15.06 -28.60
CA ALA A 265 -1.50 13.91 -29.47
C ALA A 265 -2.37 12.81 -28.83
N ALA A 266 -2.75 12.94 -27.56
CA ALA A 266 -3.55 11.91 -26.90
C ALA A 266 -4.98 11.86 -27.49
N PRO A 267 -5.54 10.64 -27.67
CA PRO A 267 -6.69 10.42 -28.57
C PRO A 267 -8.01 10.94 -28.03
N SER A 268 -8.13 11.20 -26.72
CA SER A 268 -9.35 11.73 -26.12
C SER A 268 -9.06 12.54 -24.86
N VAL A 269 -10.08 13.28 -24.38
CA VAL A 269 -10.02 14.01 -23.09
C VAL A 269 -9.64 13.06 -21.96
N ARG A 270 -10.24 11.86 -21.92
CA ARG A 270 -9.91 10.84 -20.91
C ARG A 270 -8.42 10.45 -20.93
N HIS A 271 -7.81 10.31 -22.12
CA HIS A 271 -6.37 10.00 -22.22
C HIS A 271 -5.52 11.19 -21.79
N ARG A 272 -5.84 12.41 -22.27
CA ARG A 272 -5.13 13.64 -21.86
C ARG A 272 -5.17 13.85 -20.35
N ASN A 273 -6.33 13.65 -19.73
CA ASN A 273 -6.50 13.77 -18.28
C ASN A 273 -5.69 12.71 -17.54
N TYR A 274 -5.74 11.44 -17.99
CA TYR A 274 -5.01 10.35 -17.38
C TYR A 274 -3.50 10.57 -17.42
N TYR A 275 -2.96 11.00 -18.57
CA TYR A 275 -1.53 11.32 -18.68
C TYR A 275 -1.17 12.57 -17.86
N GLY A 276 -2.04 13.58 -17.88
CA GLY A 276 -1.87 14.81 -17.12
C GLY A 276 -1.80 14.58 -15.61
N CYS A 277 -2.75 13.86 -15.02
CA CYS A 277 -2.78 13.67 -13.57
C CYS A 277 -1.62 12.79 -13.07
N ILE A 278 -1.12 11.83 -13.87
CA ILE A 278 0.09 11.07 -13.50
C ILE A 278 1.32 11.98 -13.51
N THR A 279 1.38 12.95 -14.44
CA THR A 279 2.48 13.95 -14.46
C THR A 279 2.43 14.85 -13.23
N ALA A 280 1.23 15.32 -12.86
CA ALA A 280 1.03 16.13 -11.66
C ALA A 280 1.39 15.36 -10.38
N LEU A 281 1.02 14.08 -10.30
CA LEU A 281 1.43 13.18 -9.22
C LEU A 281 2.95 13.02 -9.16
N ASP A 282 3.61 12.83 -10.31
CA ASP A 282 5.07 12.71 -10.41
C ASP A 282 5.78 13.93 -9.81
N GLU A 283 5.28 15.14 -10.06
CA GLU A 283 5.80 16.37 -9.44
C GLU A 283 5.72 16.32 -7.90
N GLN A 284 4.67 15.73 -7.34
CA GLN A 284 4.54 15.59 -5.88
C GLN A 284 5.49 14.53 -5.31
N VAL A 285 5.79 13.47 -6.06
CA VAL A 285 6.86 12.52 -5.71
C VAL A 285 8.20 13.27 -5.64
N GLY A 286 8.49 14.10 -6.65
CA GLY A 286 9.67 14.96 -6.67
C GLY A 286 9.71 15.96 -5.52
N ARG A 287 8.55 16.53 -5.16
CA ARG A 287 8.39 17.46 -4.04
C ARG A 287 8.71 16.81 -2.70
N LEU A 288 8.13 15.64 -2.41
CA LEU A 288 8.44 14.90 -1.18
C LEU A 288 9.93 14.60 -1.07
N ARG A 289 10.53 14.03 -2.11
CA ARG A 289 11.95 13.64 -2.10
C ARG A 289 12.88 14.84 -1.91
N ARG A 290 12.57 15.97 -2.56
CA ARG A 290 13.30 17.24 -2.35
C ARG A 290 13.16 17.72 -0.91
N GLU A 291 11.97 17.59 -0.33
CA GLU A 291 11.70 18.06 1.01
C GLU A 291 12.41 17.24 2.09
N LEU A 292 12.40 15.91 1.97
CA LEU A 292 13.19 15.03 2.85
C LEU A 292 14.69 15.36 2.80
N ARG A 293 15.22 15.73 1.62
CA ARG A 293 16.62 16.18 1.49
C ARG A 293 16.84 17.56 2.11
N ARG A 294 15.90 18.49 1.94
CA ARG A 294 15.94 19.83 2.55
C ARG A 294 15.96 19.74 4.08
N LEU A 295 15.15 18.85 4.64
CA LEU A 295 15.06 18.57 6.07
C LEU A 295 16.25 17.75 6.62
N GLY A 296 17.11 17.23 5.74
CA GLY A 296 18.29 16.45 6.14
C GLY A 296 18.01 15.01 6.55
N VAL A 297 16.75 14.55 6.47
CA VAL A 297 16.33 13.21 6.94
C VAL A 297 16.23 12.15 5.84
N ALA A 298 16.58 12.50 4.59
CA ALA A 298 16.45 11.59 3.45
C ALA A 298 17.21 10.27 3.61
N LYS A 299 18.39 10.26 4.24
CA LYS A 299 19.17 9.03 4.46
C LYS A 299 18.54 8.11 5.50
N ASP A 300 17.84 8.71 6.47
CA ASP A 300 17.17 8.01 7.56
C ASP A 300 15.69 7.76 7.23
N THR A 301 15.28 7.86 5.96
CA THR A 301 13.89 7.64 5.54
C THR A 301 13.79 6.53 4.51
N LEU A 302 13.06 5.47 4.86
CA LEU A 302 12.62 4.42 3.94
C LEU A 302 11.38 4.92 3.18
N ILE A 303 11.44 4.93 1.85
CA ILE A 303 10.31 5.26 0.99
C ILE A 303 9.98 4.07 0.11
N THR A 304 8.74 3.60 0.15
CA THR A 304 8.21 2.64 -0.82
C THR A 304 7.30 3.35 -1.82
N PHE A 305 7.30 2.90 -3.07
CA PHE A 305 6.37 3.38 -4.10
C PHE A 305 5.77 2.19 -4.86
N CYS A 306 4.44 2.15 -4.96
CA CYS A 306 3.74 1.19 -5.82
C CYS A 306 2.34 1.65 -6.27
N SER A 307 1.57 0.76 -6.90
CA SER A 307 0.14 0.94 -7.21
C SER A 307 -0.70 -0.09 -6.45
N ASP A 308 -1.96 0.21 -6.14
CA ASP A 308 -2.83 -0.70 -5.41
C ASP A 308 -3.39 -1.87 -6.24
N ASN A 309 -3.34 -1.75 -7.56
CA ASN A 309 -3.67 -2.78 -8.55
C ASN A 309 -3.23 -2.35 -9.95
N GLY A 310 -3.38 -3.26 -10.93
CA GLY A 310 -3.22 -2.92 -12.35
C GLY A 310 -4.22 -1.87 -12.86
N PRO A 311 -4.09 -1.41 -14.11
CA PRO A 311 -4.86 -0.26 -14.59
C PRO A 311 -6.34 -0.58 -14.81
N GLU A 312 -7.20 0.42 -14.63
CA GLU A 312 -8.66 0.30 -14.79
C GLU A 312 -9.09 0.22 -16.26
N GLY A 313 -10.28 -0.30 -16.50
CA GLY A 313 -10.93 -0.36 -17.82
C GLY A 313 -10.49 -1.52 -18.70
N LYS A 314 -10.83 -1.43 -19.99
CA LYS A 314 -10.52 -2.43 -21.03
C LYS A 314 -9.31 -1.97 -21.87
N SER A 315 -9.04 -2.63 -22.98
CA SER A 315 -7.90 -2.34 -23.87
C SER A 315 -7.90 -0.93 -24.48
N ASP A 316 -9.06 -0.25 -24.52
CA ASP A 316 -9.23 1.12 -24.99
C ASP A 316 -9.10 2.19 -23.87
N ALA A 317 -8.92 1.75 -22.61
CA ALA A 317 -8.67 2.65 -21.49
C ALA A 317 -7.21 3.14 -21.51
N PRO A 318 -6.94 4.35 -20.98
CA PRO A 318 -5.65 5.01 -21.16
C PRO A 318 -4.45 4.35 -20.45
N GLY A 319 -4.70 3.64 -19.34
CA GLY A 319 -3.62 2.99 -18.57
C GLY A 319 -3.08 1.73 -19.24
N SER A 320 -1.81 1.41 -19.01
CA SER A 320 -1.09 0.32 -19.63
C SER A 320 -0.65 -0.73 -18.60
N ALA A 321 -1.04 -1.98 -18.81
CA ALA A 321 -0.52 -3.11 -18.01
C ALA A 321 0.88 -3.55 -18.49
N GLY A 322 1.51 -2.79 -19.40
CA GLY A 322 2.74 -3.20 -20.07
C GLY A 322 2.51 -4.45 -20.93
N PRO A 323 3.43 -5.43 -20.93
CA PRO A 323 3.29 -6.65 -21.72
C PRO A 323 2.37 -7.69 -21.06
N PHE A 324 1.79 -7.38 -19.89
CA PHE A 324 1.12 -8.37 -19.06
C PHE A 324 -0.36 -8.54 -19.41
N ARG A 325 -0.84 -9.79 -19.29
CA ARG A 325 -2.23 -10.15 -19.51
C ARG A 325 -3.11 -9.71 -18.34
N GLY A 326 -4.33 -9.29 -18.64
CA GLY A 326 -5.27 -8.84 -17.61
C GLY A 326 -5.03 -7.40 -17.17
N ARG A 327 -5.94 -6.91 -16.33
CA ARG A 327 -6.05 -5.53 -15.83
C ARG A 327 -6.71 -5.59 -14.45
N LYS A 328 -7.03 -4.45 -13.84
CA LYS A 328 -7.79 -4.39 -12.58
C LYS A 328 -8.95 -5.39 -12.58
N ARG A 329 -9.13 -6.09 -11.44
CA ARG A 329 -10.04 -7.24 -11.21
C ARG A 329 -9.59 -8.59 -11.77
N SER A 330 -8.43 -8.70 -12.40
CA SER A 330 -7.86 -9.98 -12.88
C SER A 330 -6.69 -10.43 -12.01
N LEU A 331 -6.57 -11.73 -11.72
CA LEU A 331 -5.35 -12.28 -11.10
C LEU A 331 -4.25 -12.66 -12.10
N TYR A 332 -4.44 -12.44 -13.41
CA TYR A 332 -3.32 -12.42 -14.36
C TYR A 332 -2.37 -11.25 -14.03
N GLU A 333 -1.11 -11.33 -14.46
CA GLU A 333 -0.02 -10.42 -14.10
C GLU A 333 -0.42 -8.95 -14.27
N GLY A 334 -1.13 -8.57 -15.33
CA GLY A 334 -1.52 -7.19 -15.59
C GLY A 334 -2.55 -6.61 -14.62
N GLY A 335 -3.18 -7.43 -13.77
CA GLY A 335 -4.08 -6.98 -12.71
C GLY A 335 -3.44 -6.87 -11.32
N VAL A 336 -2.33 -7.58 -11.08
CA VAL A 336 -1.68 -7.64 -9.75
C VAL A 336 -0.21 -7.19 -9.77
N ARG A 337 0.51 -7.29 -10.89
CA ARG A 337 1.89 -6.81 -11.03
C ARG A 337 1.87 -5.31 -11.32
N VAL A 338 2.47 -4.54 -10.41
CA VAL A 338 2.37 -3.08 -10.34
C VAL A 338 3.77 -2.46 -10.20
N PRO A 339 4.02 -1.22 -10.68
CA PRO A 339 5.33 -0.59 -10.49
C PRO A 339 5.77 -0.66 -9.02
N GLY A 340 7.06 -0.90 -8.76
CA GLY A 340 7.56 -1.11 -7.40
C GLY A 340 8.98 -0.59 -7.21
N LEU A 341 9.15 0.36 -6.29
CA LEU A 341 10.45 0.94 -5.91
C LEU A 341 10.59 0.94 -4.38
N ILE A 342 11.81 0.72 -3.89
CA ILE A 342 12.19 0.99 -2.50
C ILE A 342 13.45 1.87 -2.49
N GLU A 343 13.33 3.08 -1.96
CA GLU A 343 14.42 4.05 -1.75
C GLU A 343 14.79 4.08 -0.26
N TRP A 344 16.06 3.85 0.04
CA TRP A 344 16.60 4.07 1.39
C TRP A 344 18.09 4.41 1.29
N PRO A 345 18.43 5.69 1.10
CA PRO A 345 19.79 6.12 0.77
C PRO A 345 20.81 5.72 1.85
N GLY A 346 21.81 4.94 1.46
CA GLY A 346 22.84 4.42 2.37
C GLY A 346 22.57 3.02 2.91
N HIS A 347 21.35 2.51 2.75
CA HIS A 347 20.95 1.16 3.15
C HIS A 347 20.62 0.26 1.96
N VAL A 348 20.11 0.85 0.87
CA VAL A 348 19.79 0.18 -0.39
C VAL A 348 20.74 0.66 -1.48
N ALA A 349 21.27 -0.27 -2.28
CA ALA A 349 22.12 0.06 -3.42
C ALA A 349 21.32 0.82 -4.50
N ALA A 350 21.70 2.07 -4.74
CA ALA A 350 21.04 2.94 -5.71
C ALA A 350 21.14 2.39 -7.15
N GLY A 351 20.05 2.53 -7.91
CA GLY A 351 20.03 2.24 -9.35
C GLY A 351 20.11 0.75 -9.68
N THR A 352 19.77 -0.11 -8.72
CA THR A 352 19.75 -1.56 -8.89
C THR A 352 18.34 -2.05 -9.25
N SER A 353 18.25 -3.27 -9.78
CA SER A 353 16.97 -3.92 -10.01
C SER A 353 17.00 -5.40 -9.67
N THR A 354 15.86 -5.93 -9.24
CA THR A 354 15.68 -7.35 -8.91
C THR A 354 14.41 -7.90 -9.56
N ASP A 355 14.43 -9.17 -9.93
CA ASP A 355 13.27 -9.96 -10.34
C ASP A 355 12.69 -10.82 -9.21
N PHE A 356 13.15 -10.61 -7.97
CA PHE A 356 12.54 -11.17 -6.77
C PHE A 356 11.05 -10.82 -6.72
N PRO A 357 10.15 -11.80 -6.57
CA PRO A 357 8.72 -11.54 -6.45
C PRO A 357 8.38 -10.99 -5.07
N ALA A 358 8.12 -9.68 -4.99
CA ALA A 358 7.71 -8.98 -3.78
C ALA A 358 6.21 -8.64 -3.83
N VAL A 359 5.54 -8.60 -2.69
CA VAL A 359 4.10 -8.27 -2.60
C VAL A 359 3.86 -7.27 -1.47
N THR A 360 2.80 -6.46 -1.57
CA THR A 360 2.48 -5.43 -0.55
C THR A 360 2.35 -5.96 0.88
N SER A 361 2.00 -7.24 1.08
CA SER A 361 1.99 -7.86 2.40
C SER A 361 3.38 -7.98 3.03
N ASP A 362 4.45 -7.93 2.23
CA ASP A 362 5.83 -8.00 2.70
C ASP A 362 6.24 -6.74 3.49
N TYR A 363 5.52 -5.62 3.36
CA TYR A 363 5.88 -4.36 4.04
C TYR A 363 5.91 -4.48 5.56
N LEU A 364 4.88 -5.09 6.17
CA LEU A 364 4.82 -5.23 7.62
C LEU A 364 6.03 -6.00 8.19
N PRO A 365 6.30 -7.26 7.78
CA PRO A 365 7.44 -8.00 8.31
C PRO A 365 8.78 -7.34 7.95
N THR A 366 8.89 -6.66 6.80
CA THR A 366 10.10 -5.91 6.46
C THR A 366 10.38 -4.78 7.45
N ILE A 367 9.36 -4.00 7.81
CA ILE A 367 9.50 -2.89 8.74
C ILE A 367 9.79 -3.39 10.16
N LEU A 368 9.14 -4.47 10.57
CA LEU A 368 9.42 -5.10 11.87
C LEU A 368 10.86 -5.61 11.97
N ASP A 369 11.37 -6.28 10.94
CA ASP A 369 12.77 -6.72 10.88
C ASP A 369 13.76 -5.54 10.88
N ILE A 370 13.43 -4.45 10.17
CA ILE A 370 14.25 -3.22 10.17
C ILE A 370 14.37 -2.64 11.59
N LEU A 371 13.30 -2.73 12.37
CA LEU A 371 13.22 -2.19 13.73
C LEU A 371 13.66 -3.18 14.81
N ASP A 372 13.99 -4.42 14.44
CA ASP A 372 14.31 -5.52 15.35
C ASP A 372 13.16 -5.76 16.36
N VAL A 373 11.92 -5.82 15.85
CA VAL A 373 10.70 -6.02 16.64
C VAL A 373 9.95 -7.26 16.16
N GLU A 374 9.51 -8.10 17.10
CA GLU A 374 8.68 -9.25 16.80
C GLU A 374 7.19 -8.89 16.80
N MET A 375 6.39 -9.65 16.04
CA MET A 375 4.93 -9.57 16.15
C MET A 375 4.46 -9.89 17.57
N VAL A 376 3.50 -9.13 18.06
CA VAL A 376 2.98 -9.26 19.43
C VAL A 376 2.15 -10.52 19.66
N ASP A 377 1.73 -11.20 18.59
CA ASP A 377 1.01 -12.47 18.65
C ASP A 377 1.37 -13.38 17.47
N ALA A 378 0.82 -14.60 17.50
CA ALA A 378 1.09 -15.64 16.51
C ALA A 378 0.14 -15.61 15.30
N ARG A 379 -0.52 -14.48 15.01
CA ARG A 379 -1.44 -14.41 13.87
C ARG A 379 -0.69 -14.70 12.56
N PRO A 380 -1.25 -15.51 11.65
CA PRO A 380 -0.67 -15.73 10.34
C PRO A 380 -0.50 -14.42 9.56
N ILE A 381 0.75 -14.14 9.17
CA ILE A 381 1.17 -13.09 8.23
C ILE A 381 1.49 -13.77 6.89
N ASP A 382 1.10 -13.16 5.77
CA ASP A 382 1.35 -13.71 4.43
C ASP A 382 2.61 -13.12 3.77
N GLY A 383 3.03 -11.95 4.24
CA GLY A 383 4.29 -11.35 3.82
C GLY A 383 5.53 -12.04 4.39
N ILE A 384 6.66 -11.80 3.73
CA ILE A 384 8.00 -12.07 4.26
C ILE A 384 8.80 -10.78 4.29
N SER A 385 9.85 -10.73 5.10
CA SER A 385 10.74 -9.57 5.11
C SER A 385 11.53 -9.46 3.82
N LEU A 386 11.56 -8.26 3.25
CA LEU A 386 12.39 -7.88 2.11
C LEU A 386 13.77 -7.40 2.56
N LEU A 387 14.06 -7.29 3.86
CA LEU A 387 15.35 -6.80 4.34
C LEU A 387 16.55 -7.58 3.77
N PRO A 388 16.53 -8.93 3.67
CA PRO A 388 17.59 -9.69 2.98
C PRO A 388 17.72 -9.33 1.49
N VAL A 389 16.61 -9.02 0.82
CA VAL A 389 16.61 -8.60 -0.59
C VAL A 389 17.21 -7.20 -0.73
N LEU A 390 16.86 -6.27 0.18
CA LEU A 390 17.42 -4.92 0.23
C LEU A 390 18.94 -4.92 0.47
N GLN A 391 19.42 -5.89 1.25
CA GLN A 391 20.84 -6.12 1.54
C GLN A 391 21.56 -6.94 0.46
N GLY A 392 20.85 -7.45 -0.55
CA GLY A 392 21.40 -8.27 -1.63
C GLY A 392 21.81 -9.69 -1.22
N SER A 393 21.35 -10.18 -0.06
CA SER A 393 21.67 -11.52 0.46
C SER A 393 20.66 -12.60 0.03
N GLN A 394 19.54 -12.21 -0.57
CA GLN A 394 18.52 -13.13 -1.06
C GLN A 394 18.08 -12.81 -2.50
N ALA A 395 18.17 -13.81 -3.36
CA ALA A 395 17.86 -13.68 -4.79
C ALA A 395 16.51 -14.28 -5.20
N GLY A 396 15.95 -15.21 -4.43
CA GLY A 396 14.70 -15.90 -4.76
C GLY A 396 13.76 -16.03 -3.56
N ARG A 397 12.46 -16.19 -3.85
CA ARG A 397 11.41 -16.26 -2.83
C ARG A 397 11.10 -17.70 -2.41
N ASP A 398 11.26 -18.01 -1.12
CA ASP A 398 11.02 -19.36 -0.59
C ASP A 398 9.55 -19.63 -0.24
N VAL A 399 8.79 -18.60 0.13
CA VAL A 399 7.38 -18.71 0.51
C VAL A 399 6.50 -18.22 -0.64
N PRO A 400 5.66 -19.07 -1.26
CA PRO A 400 4.80 -18.63 -2.36
C PRO A 400 3.81 -17.53 -1.94
N ILE A 401 3.38 -16.73 -2.90
CA ILE A 401 2.38 -15.68 -2.74
C ILE A 401 1.01 -16.24 -3.15
N GLY A 402 0.04 -16.14 -2.25
CA GLY A 402 -1.35 -16.48 -2.52
C GLY A 402 -2.17 -15.27 -2.94
N PHE A 403 -3.05 -15.48 -3.93
CA PHE A 403 -4.01 -14.48 -4.38
C PHE A 403 -5.41 -15.09 -4.45
N GLN A 404 -6.40 -14.36 -3.94
CA GLN A 404 -7.80 -14.71 -4.10
C GLN A 404 -8.65 -13.45 -4.31
N SER A 405 -9.53 -13.48 -5.32
CA SER A 405 -10.46 -12.38 -5.59
C SER A 405 -11.71 -12.89 -6.30
N GLY A 406 -12.85 -12.81 -5.61
CA GLY A 406 -14.11 -13.36 -6.11
C GLY A 406 -13.99 -14.87 -6.33
N ASN A 407 -14.18 -15.31 -7.57
CA ASN A 407 -14.04 -16.70 -7.98
C ASN A 407 -12.65 -17.06 -8.51
N GLN A 408 -11.70 -16.13 -8.53
CA GLN A 408 -10.34 -16.36 -9.01
C GLN A 408 -9.41 -16.73 -7.87
N ILE A 409 -8.51 -17.68 -8.14
CA ILE A 409 -7.42 -18.08 -7.23
C ILE A 409 -6.14 -18.16 -8.03
N ALA A 410 -5.04 -17.64 -7.48
CA ALA A 410 -3.70 -17.90 -7.98
C ALA A 410 -2.74 -18.23 -6.84
N TRP A 411 -1.74 -19.06 -7.13
CA TRP A 411 -0.67 -19.43 -6.21
C TRP A 411 0.65 -19.33 -6.94
N MET A 412 1.57 -18.50 -6.46
CA MET A 412 2.76 -18.10 -7.18
C MET A 412 4.02 -18.35 -6.36
N SER A 413 4.85 -19.25 -6.84
CA SER A 413 6.22 -19.46 -6.35
C SER A 413 7.20 -18.47 -6.99
N ASP A 414 8.49 -18.63 -6.70
CA ASP A 414 9.55 -17.87 -7.35
C ASP A 414 9.46 -17.89 -8.88
N ARG A 415 9.18 -19.05 -9.49
CA ARG A 415 9.15 -19.22 -10.96
C ARG A 415 7.75 -19.44 -11.54
N TYR A 416 6.98 -20.35 -10.95
CA TYR A 416 5.71 -20.81 -11.49
C TYR A 416 4.52 -20.15 -10.81
N LYS A 417 3.45 -19.96 -11.57
CA LYS A 417 2.13 -19.53 -11.10
C LYS A 417 1.06 -20.48 -11.61
N ILE A 418 0.21 -20.96 -10.72
CA ILE A 418 -1.06 -21.58 -11.10
C ILE A 418 -2.20 -20.58 -10.98
N TYR A 419 -3.18 -20.67 -11.87
CA TYR A 419 -4.37 -19.84 -11.88
C TYR A 419 -5.62 -20.67 -12.21
N ARG A 420 -6.75 -20.35 -11.59
CA ARG A 420 -8.07 -20.80 -12.03
C ARG A 420 -9.15 -19.76 -11.76
N SER A 421 -10.23 -19.84 -12.53
CA SER A 421 -11.45 -19.08 -12.31
C SER A 421 -12.65 -20.01 -12.13
N GLY A 422 -13.34 -19.89 -11.01
CA GLY A 422 -14.49 -20.75 -10.68
C GLY A 422 -14.10 -22.22 -10.56
N LYS A 423 -14.79 -23.07 -11.33
CA LYS A 423 -14.57 -24.53 -11.36
C LYS A 423 -13.72 -24.99 -12.56
N ALA A 424 -13.07 -24.06 -13.25
CA ALA A 424 -12.16 -24.40 -14.34
C ALA A 424 -10.96 -25.20 -13.81
N ASP A 425 -10.33 -25.95 -14.72
CA ASP A 425 -9.05 -26.60 -14.45
C ASP A 425 -7.97 -25.55 -14.18
N TRP A 426 -6.92 -25.96 -13.48
CA TRP A 426 -5.77 -25.11 -13.21
C TRP A 426 -4.95 -24.90 -14.49
N GLU A 427 -4.66 -23.63 -14.78
CA GLU A 427 -3.62 -23.22 -15.71
C GLU A 427 -2.28 -23.16 -14.98
N LEU A 428 -1.16 -23.38 -15.69
CA LEU A 428 0.21 -23.24 -15.15
C LEU A 428 1.06 -22.38 -16.08
N TYR A 429 1.70 -21.36 -15.52
CA TYR A 429 2.58 -20.44 -16.25
C TYR A 429 3.98 -20.41 -15.63
N ASP A 430 5.01 -20.41 -16.48
CA ASP A 430 6.40 -20.16 -16.11
C ASP A 430 6.68 -18.66 -16.26
N LEU A 431 6.61 -17.90 -15.17
CA LEU A 431 6.66 -16.43 -15.22
C LEU A 431 8.04 -15.87 -15.61
N LEU A 432 9.09 -16.68 -15.52
CA LEU A 432 10.43 -16.28 -15.97
C LEU A 432 10.56 -16.40 -17.50
N ALA A 433 9.92 -17.40 -18.10
CA ALA A 433 9.95 -17.64 -19.55
C ALA A 433 8.78 -16.98 -20.31
N ASP A 434 7.64 -16.82 -19.65
CA ASP A 434 6.38 -16.32 -20.20
C ASP A 434 5.68 -15.39 -19.19
N PRO A 435 6.24 -14.18 -18.96
CA PRO A 435 5.65 -13.22 -18.02
C PRO A 435 4.30 -12.65 -18.51
N ALA A 436 3.91 -12.91 -19.77
CA ALA A 436 2.63 -12.50 -20.33
C ALA A 436 1.51 -13.54 -20.13
N GLU A 437 1.81 -14.71 -19.54
CA GLU A 437 0.85 -15.80 -19.31
C GLU A 437 0.12 -16.20 -20.60
N SER A 438 0.90 -16.36 -21.68
CA SER A 438 0.45 -16.67 -23.04
C SER A 438 0.41 -18.17 -23.34
N ARG A 439 1.15 -18.98 -22.58
CA ARG A 439 1.29 -20.42 -22.79
C ARG A 439 1.00 -21.20 -21.52
N ASP A 440 -0.17 -21.83 -21.47
CA ASP A 440 -0.51 -22.78 -20.42
C ASP A 440 0.32 -24.07 -20.54
N LEU A 441 0.97 -24.45 -19.44
CA LEU A 441 1.84 -25.61 -19.31
C LEU A 441 1.23 -26.73 -18.46
N ALA A 442 -0.03 -26.59 -17.99
CA ALA A 442 -0.64 -27.50 -17.04
C ALA A 442 -0.65 -28.96 -17.55
N ALA A 443 -1.04 -29.17 -18.81
CA ALA A 443 -1.05 -30.49 -19.44
C ALA A 443 0.34 -31.12 -19.57
N ARG A 444 1.41 -30.30 -19.64
CA ARG A 444 2.79 -30.77 -19.76
C ARG A 444 3.42 -31.09 -18.40
N PHE A 445 3.02 -30.38 -17.35
CA PHE A 445 3.58 -30.55 -15.99
C PHE A 445 2.49 -30.76 -14.93
N PRO A 446 1.67 -31.83 -15.04
CA PRO A 446 0.54 -32.05 -14.13
C PRO A 446 0.97 -32.23 -12.67
N GLN A 447 2.16 -32.78 -12.41
CA GLN A 447 2.70 -32.94 -11.05
C GLN A 447 3.04 -31.60 -10.38
N VAL A 448 3.45 -30.58 -11.17
CA VAL A 448 3.70 -29.23 -10.65
C VAL A 448 2.39 -28.58 -10.26
N VAL A 449 1.36 -28.73 -11.11
CA VAL A 449 0.00 -28.25 -10.83
C VAL A 449 -0.53 -28.88 -9.54
N GLU A 450 -0.47 -30.20 -9.40
CA GLU A 450 -0.99 -30.93 -8.24
C GLU A 450 -0.32 -30.47 -6.92
N LYS A 451 1.00 -30.33 -6.93
CA LYS A 451 1.76 -29.82 -5.77
C LYS A 451 1.33 -28.40 -5.41
N MET A 452 1.32 -27.49 -6.38
CA MET A 452 0.98 -26.08 -6.14
C MET A 452 -0.49 -25.91 -5.74
N ALA A 453 -1.40 -26.68 -6.32
CA ALA A 453 -2.82 -26.66 -5.97
C ALA A 453 -3.03 -27.13 -4.52
N SER A 454 -2.32 -28.18 -4.10
CA SER A 454 -2.37 -28.68 -2.72
C SER A 454 -1.88 -27.62 -1.72
N GLN A 455 -0.79 -26.90 -2.04
CA GLN A 455 -0.31 -25.76 -1.24
C GLN A 455 -1.33 -24.62 -1.19
N ALA A 456 -1.94 -24.28 -2.33
CA ALA A 456 -2.97 -23.25 -2.41
C ALA A 456 -4.19 -23.59 -1.54
N GLU A 457 -4.65 -24.85 -1.53
CA GLU A 457 -5.79 -25.27 -0.69
C GLU A 457 -5.47 -25.18 0.82
N VAL A 458 -4.24 -25.53 1.24
CA VAL A 458 -3.79 -25.35 2.63
C VAL A 458 -3.82 -23.87 3.01
N TRP A 459 -3.29 -23.00 2.14
CA TRP A 459 -3.32 -21.56 2.35
C TRP A 459 -4.74 -21.00 2.40
N ILE A 460 -5.63 -21.39 1.48
CA ILE A 460 -7.04 -20.99 1.48
C ILE A 460 -7.74 -21.40 2.77
N ALA A 461 -7.51 -22.63 3.25
CA ALA A 461 -8.06 -23.10 4.50
C ALA A 461 -7.57 -22.25 5.69
N SER A 462 -6.28 -21.90 5.69
CA SER A 462 -5.71 -20.98 6.69
C SER A 462 -6.37 -19.59 6.62
N CYS A 463 -6.59 -19.02 5.42
CA CYS A 463 -7.29 -17.73 5.30
C CYS A 463 -8.72 -17.80 5.83
N ARG A 464 -9.44 -18.89 5.58
CA ARG A 464 -10.81 -19.08 6.11
C ARG A 464 -10.83 -19.17 7.64
N ALA A 465 -9.82 -19.80 8.25
CA ALA A 465 -9.69 -19.84 9.70
C ALA A 465 -9.52 -18.41 10.26
N SER A 466 -8.63 -17.61 9.66
CA SER A 466 -8.45 -16.20 9.99
C SER A 466 -9.75 -15.41 9.90
N ASP A 467 -10.47 -15.51 8.78
CA ASP A 467 -11.69 -14.71 8.59
C ASP A 467 -12.81 -15.09 9.56
N SER A 468 -12.88 -16.37 9.94
CA SER A 468 -13.79 -16.86 10.99
C SER A 468 -13.43 -16.38 12.40
N GLY A 469 -12.30 -15.69 12.55
CA GLY A 469 -11.82 -15.11 13.80
C GLY A 469 -10.94 -16.05 14.63
N ALA A 470 -10.49 -17.18 14.09
CA ALA A 470 -9.69 -18.17 14.82
C ALA A 470 -8.30 -17.65 15.23
N ASP A 471 -7.82 -16.59 14.58
CA ASP A 471 -6.49 -16.02 14.83
C ASP A 471 -6.50 -14.87 15.85
N TYR A 472 -7.68 -14.37 16.23
CA TYR A 472 -7.75 -13.27 17.18
C TYR A 472 -7.80 -13.82 18.61
N PRO A 473 -7.18 -13.11 19.58
CA PRO A 473 -7.39 -13.42 20.98
C PRO A 473 -8.89 -13.49 21.29
N PRO A 474 -9.33 -14.42 22.15
CA PRO A 474 -10.74 -14.50 22.53
C PRO A 474 -11.18 -13.13 23.06
N ARG A 475 -12.28 -12.60 22.50
CA ARG A 475 -12.84 -11.32 22.95
C ARG A 475 -13.09 -11.39 24.46
N PRO A 476 -12.69 -10.38 25.25
CA PRO A 476 -13.11 -10.32 26.64
C PRO A 476 -14.65 -10.34 26.69
N GLU A 477 -15.20 -11.22 27.54
CA GLU A 477 -16.64 -11.33 27.78
C GLU A 477 -17.24 -9.94 28.07
N PRO A 478 -18.37 -9.56 27.43
CA PRO A 478 -19.04 -8.30 27.75
C PRO A 478 -19.52 -8.36 29.20
N GLY A 479 -18.77 -7.74 30.12
CA GLY A 479 -19.10 -7.73 31.56
C GLY A 479 -17.91 -7.89 32.51
N ALA A 480 -16.69 -8.14 32.03
CA ALA A 480 -15.50 -8.30 32.87
C ALA A 480 -14.71 -6.98 33.10
N VAL A 481 -15.39 -5.83 33.18
CA VAL A 481 -14.82 -4.62 33.79
C VAL A 481 -15.39 -4.54 35.21
N GLY A 482 -14.63 -5.03 36.19
CA GLY A 482 -14.93 -4.91 37.64
C GLY A 482 -15.14 -3.44 38.02
N GLN A 483 -16.18 -3.13 38.79
CA GLN A 483 -16.17 -3.07 40.27
C GLN A 483 -15.08 -2.17 40.84
#